data_AF-A0A8T2Z0V0-F1
#
_entry.id   AF-A0A8T2Z0V0-F1
#
_cell.length_a   1.000
_cell.length_b   1.000
_cell.length_c   1.000
_cell.angle_alpha   90.00
_cell.angle_beta   90.00
_cell.angle_gamma   90.00
#
_symmetry.space_group_name_H-M   'P 1'
#
loop_
_entity.id
_entity.type
_entity.pdbx_description
1 polymer ?
#
loop_
_entity_poly.entity_id
_entity_poly.type
_entity_poly.pdbx_seq_one_letter_code
_entity_poly.pdbx_strand_id
1 'polypeptide(L)'
;MKRVWLSRKFTYIFEANSSTKLAFFMQSLYAHTIGHMISTSSLSQRLGGMYCLYCLYETQPFKPPFKMYFSLGELKKLKTLVINAKEHGIKVVPTLVKRMLEKNVFLFGFVDLHEGSVSETVNQLRIARCLYASCI
;
A
#
# COMPACT_ATOMS: atom_id res chain seq x y z
N MET A 1 17.26 6.11 20.82
CA MET A 1 16.14 6.30 19.88
C MET A 1 15.68 5.00 19.20
N LYS A 2 16.55 4.25 18.48
CA LYS A 2 16.17 2.99 17.80
C LYS A 2 15.47 1.94 18.69
N ARG A 3 15.91 1.77 19.95
CA ARG A 3 15.30 0.83 20.92
C ARG A 3 13.82 1.13 21.23
N VAL A 4 13.46 2.42 21.33
CA VAL A 4 12.08 2.85 21.63
C VAL A 4 11.15 2.50 20.47
N TRP A 5 11.56 2.80 19.23
CA TRP A 5 10.82 2.46 18.02
C TRP A 5 10.58 0.96 17.83
N LEU A 6 11.60 0.14 18.13
CA LEU A 6 11.49 -1.32 18.08
C LEU A 6 10.57 -1.88 19.17
N SER A 7 10.65 -1.36 20.39
CA SER A 7 9.86 -1.85 21.54
C SER A 7 8.35 -1.73 21.34
N ARG A 8 7.92 -0.72 20.58
CA ARG A 8 6.50 -0.42 20.32
C ARG A 8 6.13 -0.59 18.84
N LYS A 9 6.99 -1.22 18.02
CA LYS A 9 6.73 -1.46 16.60
C LYS A 9 6.18 -0.22 15.88
N PHE A 10 6.75 0.97 16.08
CA PHE A 10 6.29 2.23 15.44
C PHE A 10 4.86 2.74 15.77
N THR A 11 4.15 2.22 16.79
CA THR A 11 2.79 2.70 17.13
C THR A 11 2.72 4.16 17.56
N TYR A 12 3.84 4.75 18.02
CA TYR A 12 3.94 6.17 18.41
C TYR A 12 3.51 7.16 17.32
N ILE A 13 3.57 6.77 16.04
CA ILE A 13 3.10 7.60 14.92
C ILE A 13 1.63 8.00 15.14
N PHE A 14 0.84 7.14 15.78
CA PHE A 14 -0.59 7.34 16.01
C PHE A 14 -0.92 7.90 17.40
N GLU A 15 -0.07 7.63 18.40
CA GLU A 15 -0.29 8.05 19.79
C GLU A 15 -0.11 9.55 19.99
N ALA A 16 0.66 10.23 19.14
CA ALA A 16 0.89 11.68 19.23
C ALA A 16 -0.29 12.55 18.73
N ASN A 17 -1.35 11.95 18.19
CA ASN A 17 -2.45 12.68 17.54
C ASN A 17 -3.76 12.60 18.35
N SER A 18 -4.59 13.63 18.26
CA SER A 18 -5.90 13.63 18.91
C SER A 18 -6.80 12.54 18.29
N SER A 19 -7.45 11.76 19.17
CA SER A 19 -8.24 10.58 18.78
C SER A 19 -9.36 10.90 17.79
N THR A 20 -9.86 12.14 17.78
CA THR A 20 -10.95 12.61 16.91
C THR A 20 -10.57 12.75 15.43
N LYS A 21 -9.28 12.86 15.07
CA LYS A 21 -8.83 13.02 13.68
C LYS A 21 -7.91 11.90 13.19
N LEU A 22 -7.77 10.84 13.97
CA LEU A 22 -6.79 9.79 13.71
C LEU A 22 -7.01 9.06 12.38
N ALA A 23 -8.28 8.86 11.97
CA ALA A 23 -8.61 8.25 10.69
C ALA A 23 -8.18 9.12 9.49
N PHE A 24 -8.44 10.44 9.55
CA PHE A 24 -7.99 11.39 8.53
C PHE A 24 -6.47 11.43 8.43
N PHE A 25 -5.80 11.51 9.59
CA PHE A 25 -4.35 11.47 9.65
C PHE A 25 -3.78 10.20 9.02
N MET A 26 -4.39 9.05 9.29
CA MET A 26 -4.00 7.78 8.70
C MET A 26 -4.13 7.76 7.18
N GLN A 27 -5.28 8.22 6.66
CA GLN A 27 -5.49 8.31 5.22
C GLN A 27 -4.50 9.29 4.57
N SER A 28 -4.17 10.40 5.22
CA SER A 28 -3.14 11.34 4.74
C SER A 28 -1.75 10.69 4.69
N LEU A 29 -1.38 9.91 5.71
CA LEU A 29 -0.11 9.17 5.71
C LEU A 29 -0.05 8.13 4.60
N TYR A 30 -1.14 7.38 4.38
CA TYR A 30 -1.23 6.46 3.24
C TYR A 30 -1.10 7.19 1.91
N ALA A 31 -1.87 8.26 1.68
CA ALA A 31 -1.82 9.04 0.43
C ALA A 31 -0.41 9.58 0.15
N HIS A 32 0.25 10.14 1.17
CA HIS A 32 1.61 10.65 1.04
C HIS A 32 2.62 9.54 0.70
N THR A 33 2.50 8.39 1.38
CA THR A 33 3.39 7.24 1.18
C THR A 33 3.19 6.58 -0.18
N ILE A 34 1.94 6.48 -0.64
CA ILE A 34 1.58 6.01 -1.98
C ILE A 34 2.21 6.94 -3.02
N GLY A 35 2.12 8.26 -2.84
CA GLY A 35 2.77 9.25 -3.69
C GLY A 35 4.28 9.00 -3.88
N HIS A 36 4.99 8.71 -2.80
CA HIS A 36 6.41 8.33 -2.86
C HIS A 36 6.64 7.00 -3.61
N MET A 37 5.83 5.98 -3.33
CA MET A 37 5.94 4.66 -3.97
C MET A 37 5.74 4.72 -5.50
N ILE A 38 4.79 5.54 -5.95
CA ILE A 38 4.39 5.63 -7.36
C ILE A 38 5.09 6.76 -8.14
N SER A 39 6.01 7.46 -7.48
CA SER A 39 6.78 8.56 -8.07
C SER A 39 7.75 8.07 -9.16
N THR A 40 8.33 9.01 -9.89
CA THR A 40 9.41 8.77 -10.88
C THR A 40 10.80 8.77 -10.24
N SER A 41 10.87 8.72 -8.91
CA SER A 41 12.13 8.74 -8.15
C SER A 41 12.89 7.42 -8.24
N SER A 42 14.06 7.34 -7.61
CA SER A 42 14.90 6.13 -7.63
C SER A 42 14.17 4.89 -7.13
N LEU A 43 14.57 3.70 -7.59
CA LEU A 43 13.99 2.44 -7.12
C LEU A 43 14.03 2.31 -5.59
N SER A 44 15.16 2.70 -4.97
CA SER A 44 15.31 2.71 -3.51
C SER A 44 14.26 3.57 -2.80
N GLN A 45 14.01 4.79 -3.27
CA GLN A 45 12.99 5.68 -2.69
C GLN A 45 11.57 5.11 -2.86
N ARG A 46 11.25 4.59 -4.04
CA ARG A 46 9.94 3.97 -4.31
C ARG A 46 9.70 2.73 -3.45
N LEU A 47 10.74 1.89 -3.28
CA LEU A 47 10.70 0.75 -2.37
C LEU A 47 10.56 1.19 -0.91
N GLY A 48 11.26 2.25 -0.50
CA GLY A 48 11.09 2.87 0.82
C GLY A 48 9.63 3.27 1.07
N GLY A 49 8.96 3.88 0.09
CA GLY A 49 7.53 4.16 0.15
C GLY A 49 6.69 2.89 0.36
N MET A 50 6.95 1.83 -0.40
CA MET A 50 6.26 0.55 -0.23
C MET A 50 6.45 -0.06 1.17
N TYR A 51 7.67 -0.05 1.72
CA TYR A 51 7.92 -0.53 3.07
C TYR A 51 7.23 0.31 4.14
N CYS A 52 7.26 1.64 4.00
CA CYS A 52 6.53 2.55 4.89
C CYS A 52 5.04 2.23 4.87
N LEU A 53 4.47 1.96 3.69
CA LEU A 53 3.07 1.60 3.53
C LEU A 53 2.74 0.34 4.34
N TYR A 54 3.53 -0.72 4.19
CA TYR A 54 3.36 -1.95 4.95
C TYR A 54 3.47 -1.73 6.47
N CYS A 55 4.46 -0.96 6.92
CA CYS A 55 4.62 -0.62 8.34
C CYS A 55 3.40 0.12 8.88
N LEU A 56 2.89 1.12 8.16
CA LEU A 56 1.68 1.85 8.58
C LEU A 56 0.48 0.92 8.71
N TYR A 57 0.32 -0.07 7.82
CA TYR A 57 -0.76 -1.06 7.94
C TYR A 57 -0.65 -1.92 9.20
N GLU A 58 0.52 -2.51 9.46
CA GLU A 58 0.70 -3.47 10.55
C GLU A 58 0.66 -2.81 11.93
N THR A 59 0.88 -1.50 11.99
CA THR A 59 1.07 -0.76 13.25
C THR A 59 -0.11 0.14 13.58
N GLN A 60 -1.14 0.14 12.73
CA GLN A 60 -2.33 0.95 12.93
C GLN A 60 -3.09 0.56 14.21
N PRO A 61 -3.74 1.52 14.89
CA PRO A 61 -4.45 1.24 16.14
C PRO A 61 -5.88 0.73 15.94
N PHE A 62 -6.36 0.63 14.69
CA PHE A 62 -7.75 0.35 14.38
C PHE A 62 -8.07 -1.15 14.33
N LYS A 63 -9.24 -1.50 14.85
CA LYS A 63 -9.84 -2.85 14.79
C LYS A 63 -11.31 -2.71 14.38
N PRO A 64 -11.71 -3.16 13.18
CA PRO A 64 -10.90 -3.81 12.14
C PRO A 64 -9.87 -2.84 11.51
N PRO A 65 -8.78 -3.35 10.88
CA PRO A 65 -7.78 -2.50 10.24
C PRO A 65 -8.38 -1.66 9.10
N PHE A 66 -8.03 -0.37 9.04
CA PHE A 66 -8.23 0.48 7.87
C PHE A 66 -7.43 -0.09 6.70
N LYS A 67 -8.16 -0.29 5.61
CA LYS A 67 -7.60 -0.68 4.33
C LYS A 67 -7.07 0.54 3.59
N MET A 68 -6.13 0.30 2.69
CA MET A 68 -5.50 1.33 1.87
C MET A 68 -6.25 1.47 0.55
N TYR A 69 -6.69 2.68 0.24
CA TYR A 69 -7.29 2.96 -1.05
C TYR A 69 -6.22 3.01 -2.15
N PHE A 70 -6.47 2.31 -3.25
CA PHE A 70 -5.68 2.37 -4.46
C PHE A 70 -6.58 2.62 -5.67
N SER A 71 -6.26 3.66 -6.43
CA SER A 71 -6.80 3.85 -7.78
C SER A 71 -6.21 2.83 -8.76
N LEU A 72 -6.83 2.70 -9.93
CA LEU A 72 -6.34 1.84 -11.01
C LEU A 72 -4.91 2.20 -11.46
N GLY A 73 -4.63 3.51 -11.53
CA GLY A 73 -3.32 4.00 -11.94
C GLY A 73 -2.24 3.65 -10.93
N GLU A 74 -2.55 3.76 -9.64
CA GLU A 74 -1.62 3.41 -8.56
C GLU A 74 -1.37 1.90 -8.51
N LEU A 75 -2.39 1.08 -8.75
CA LEU A 75 -2.26 -0.38 -8.82
C LEU A 75 -1.35 -0.81 -9.98
N LYS A 76 -1.48 -0.20 -11.16
CA LYS A 76 -0.58 -0.43 -12.30
C LYS A 76 0.86 -0.09 -11.94
N LYS A 77 1.08 1.04 -11.26
CA LYS A 77 2.42 1.47 -10.83
C LYS A 77 3.01 0.56 -9.74
N LEU A 78 2.19 0.04 -8.83
CA LEU A 78 2.61 -0.99 -7.86
C LEU A 78 3.07 -2.27 -8.58
N LYS A 79 2.32 -2.73 -9.59
CA LYS A 79 2.74 -3.87 -10.43
C LYS A 79 4.10 -3.63 -11.08
N THR A 80 4.28 -2.46 -11.70
CA THR A 80 5.57 -2.09 -12.29
C THR A 80 6.68 -2.06 -11.24
N LEU A 81 6.43 -1.57 -10.02
CA LEU A 81 7.41 -1.58 -8.93
C LEU A 81 7.82 -3.00 -8.54
N VAL A 82 6.86 -3.93 -8.44
CA VAL A 82 7.14 -5.36 -8.14
C VAL A 82 8.00 -5.99 -9.23
N ILE A 83 7.70 -5.72 -10.51
CA ILE A 83 8.50 -6.23 -11.64
C ILE A 83 9.94 -5.71 -11.57
N ASN A 84 10.12 -4.39 -11.42
CA ASN A 84 11.44 -3.78 -11.27
C ASN A 84 12.22 -4.40 -10.10
N ALA A 85 11.57 -4.61 -8.96
CA ALA A 85 12.21 -5.23 -7.79
C ALA A 85 12.67 -6.67 -8.09
N LYS A 86 11.89 -7.47 -8.83
CA LYS A 86 12.28 -8.82 -9.26
C LYS A 86 13.48 -8.80 -10.20
N GLU A 87 13.48 -7.90 -11.18
CA GLU A 87 14.60 -7.72 -12.12
C GLU A 87 15.91 -7.37 -11.40
N HIS A 88 15.82 -6.66 -10.28
CA HIS A 88 16.96 -6.31 -9.43
C HIS A 88 17.24 -7.34 -8.32
N GLY A 89 16.59 -8.52 -8.35
CA GLY A 89 16.83 -9.60 -7.39
C GLY A 89 16.25 -9.38 -5.98
N ILE A 90 15.42 -8.35 -5.77
CA ILE A 90 14.85 -7.98 -4.48
C ILE A 90 13.58 -8.79 -4.20
N LYS A 91 13.74 -10.07 -3.84
CA LYS A 91 12.66 -11.07 -3.65
C LYS A 91 11.68 -10.75 -2.51
N VAL A 92 12.08 -9.92 -1.55
CA VAL A 92 11.23 -9.55 -0.41
C VAL A 92 10.03 -8.70 -0.83
N VAL A 93 10.16 -7.88 -1.88
CA VAL A 93 9.08 -7.00 -2.38
C VAL A 93 7.89 -7.80 -2.91
N PRO A 94 8.03 -8.72 -3.87
CA PRO A 94 6.90 -9.54 -4.33
C PRO A 94 6.28 -10.38 -3.20
N THR A 95 7.12 -10.94 -2.32
CA THR A 95 6.65 -11.70 -1.15
C THR A 95 5.76 -10.84 -0.24
N LEU A 96 6.15 -9.60 -0.02
CA LEU A 96 5.42 -8.67 0.84
C LEU A 96 4.11 -8.20 0.19
N VAL A 97 4.12 -7.85 -1.10
CA VAL A 97 2.89 -7.48 -1.82
C VAL A 97 1.90 -8.65 -1.86
N LYS A 98 2.37 -9.88 -2.07
CA LYS A 98 1.54 -11.09 -2.00
C LYS A 98 0.83 -11.20 -0.65
N ARG A 99 1.58 -11.05 0.45
CA ARG A 99 1.03 -11.08 1.80
C ARG A 99 -0.02 -9.99 2.02
N MET A 100 0.21 -8.77 1.51
CA MET A 100 -0.76 -7.68 1.62
C MET A 100 -2.05 -7.97 0.82
N LEU A 101 -1.94 -8.64 -0.33
CA LEU A 101 -3.11 -9.08 -1.09
C LEU A 101 -3.89 -10.17 -0.34
N GLU A 102 -3.20 -11.18 0.20
CA GLU A 102 -3.81 -12.27 0.98
C GLU A 102 -4.52 -11.75 2.24
N LYS A 103 -3.96 -10.72 2.90
CA LYS A 103 -4.56 -10.04 4.05
C LYS A 103 -5.70 -9.07 3.67
N ASN A 104 -6.03 -8.92 2.39
CA ASN A 104 -7.06 -7.98 1.91
C ASN A 104 -6.81 -6.54 2.39
N VAL A 105 -5.54 -6.11 2.35
CA VAL A 105 -5.08 -4.78 2.82
C VAL A 105 -5.58 -3.65 1.92
N PHE A 106 -5.77 -3.92 0.64
CA PHE A 106 -6.13 -2.91 -0.35
C PHE A 106 -7.64 -2.83 -0.56
N LEU A 107 -8.15 -1.61 -0.59
CA LEU A 107 -9.43 -1.27 -1.22
C LEU A 107 -9.12 -0.74 -2.61
N PHE A 108 -9.54 -1.49 -3.62
CA PHE A 108 -9.44 -1.02 -4.99
C PHE A 108 -10.61 -0.07 -5.24
N GLY A 109 -10.27 1.17 -5.56
CA GLY A 109 -11.24 2.20 -5.84
C GLY A 109 -12.01 1.92 -7.11
N PHE A 110 -13.31 1.69 -6.96
CA PHE A 110 -14.29 2.10 -7.94
C PHE A 110 -14.61 3.56 -7.63
N VAL A 111 -14.07 4.49 -8.42
CA VAL A 111 -14.57 5.87 -8.41
C VAL A 111 -15.82 5.84 -9.29
N ASP A 112 -16.97 5.60 -8.68
CA ASP A 112 -18.24 5.88 -9.34
C ASP A 112 -18.37 7.41 -9.44
N LEU A 113 -17.99 7.97 -10.58
CA LEU A 113 -18.44 9.31 -10.98
C LEU A 113 -19.38 9.24 -12.20
N HIS A 114 -19.66 8.04 -12.69
CA HIS A 114 -20.75 7.69 -13.61
C HIS A 114 -20.62 6.19 -13.86
N GLU A 115 -21.70 5.41 -13.65
CA GLU A 115 -21.88 4.00 -14.02
C GLU A 115 -20.66 3.34 -14.71
N GLY A 116 -19.66 2.96 -13.92
CA GLY A 116 -18.45 2.32 -14.45
C GLY A 116 -18.79 0.96 -15.06
N SER A 117 -18.56 0.81 -16.36
CA SER A 117 -18.90 -0.39 -17.12
C SER A 117 -18.29 -1.66 -16.52
N VAL A 118 -18.98 -2.80 -16.66
CA VAL A 118 -18.50 -4.16 -16.27
C VAL A 118 -17.05 -4.43 -16.73
N SER A 119 -16.64 -3.83 -17.85
CA SER A 119 -15.29 -3.89 -18.40
C SER A 119 -14.20 -3.37 -17.45
N GLU A 120 -14.47 -2.29 -16.71
CA GLU A 120 -13.49 -1.72 -15.77
C GLU A 120 -13.30 -2.61 -14.55
N THR A 121 -14.37 -3.16 -13.98
CA THR A 121 -14.31 -4.15 -12.89
C THR A 121 -13.57 -5.42 -13.31
N VAL A 122 -13.83 -5.93 -14.52
CA VAL A 122 -13.06 -7.06 -15.10
C VAL A 122 -11.60 -6.70 -15.26
N ASN A 123 -11.28 -5.47 -15.70
CA ASN A 123 -9.91 -5.02 -15.87
C ASN A 123 -9.17 -4.85 -14.53
N GLN A 124 -9.86 -4.39 -13.48
CA GLN A 124 -9.35 -4.32 -12.11
C GLN A 124 -9.02 -5.71 -11.57
N LEU A 125 -9.97 -6.65 -11.66
CA LEU A 125 -9.77 -8.05 -11.26
C LEU A 125 -8.64 -8.69 -12.06
N ARG A 126 -8.54 -8.40 -13.36
CA ARG A 126 -7.42 -8.85 -14.20
C ARG A 126 -6.10 -8.26 -13.72
N ILE A 127 -6.03 -6.97 -13.41
CA ILE A 127 -4.79 -6.32 -12.95
C ILE A 127 -4.40 -6.82 -11.55
N ALA A 128 -5.35 -6.98 -10.63
CA ALA A 128 -5.11 -7.58 -9.31
C ALA A 128 -4.63 -9.04 -9.44
N ARG A 129 -5.25 -9.82 -10.34
CA ARG A 129 -4.82 -11.19 -10.65
C ARG A 129 -3.44 -11.23 -11.31
N CYS A 130 -3.15 -10.30 -12.21
CA CYS A 130 -1.82 -10.15 -12.81
C CYS A 130 -0.78 -9.70 -11.78
N LEU A 131 -1.14 -8.83 -10.83
CA LEU A 131 -0.27 -8.44 -9.73
C LEU A 131 0.03 -9.65 -8.85
N TYR A 132 -0.99 -10.43 -8.50
CA TYR A 132 -0.83 -11.68 -7.76
C TYR A 132 0.08 -12.67 -8.49
N ALA A 133 -0.12 -12.86 -9.79
CA ALA A 133 0.75 -13.69 -10.63
C ALA A 133 2.18 -13.13 -10.74
N SER A 134 2.35 -11.81 -10.74
CA SER A 134 3.67 -11.18 -10.75
C SER A 134 4.42 -11.39 -9.43
N CYS A 135 3.70 -11.70 -8.34
CA CYS A 135 4.28 -12.00 -7.03
C CYS A 135 4.67 -13.47 -6.83
N ILE A 136 4.34 -14.35 -7.80
CA ILE A 136 4.85 -15.74 -7.90
C ILE A 136 6.21 -15.69 -8.62
#